data_AF-A0A8C2JL80-F1
#
_entry.id   AF-A0A8C2JL80-F1
#
_cell.length_a   1.000
_cell.length_b   1.000
_cell.length_c   1.000
_cell.angle_alpha   90.00
_cell.angle_beta   90.00
_cell.angle_gamma   90.00
#
_symmetry.space_group_name_H-M   'P 1'
#
loop_
_entity.id
_entity.type
_entity.pdbx_description
1 polymer ?
#
loop_
_entity_poly.entity_id
_entity_poly.type
_entity_poly.pdbx_seq_one_letter_code
_entity_poly.pdbx_strand_id
1 'polypeptide(L)' 'KADVPFGQVKLGEIGAWLGRRNKTPNAVAGAVSRAWWRWQHKYVFPKRAGIAPFFQLTVASMTFFYLINYTKLKHHR' A
#
# COMPACT_ATOMS: atom_id res chain seq x y z
N LYS A 1 16.97 -3.43 -18.71
CA LYS A 1 17.74 -3.70 -17.46
C LYS A 1 16.79 -3.52 -16.27
N ALA A 2 16.73 -4.47 -15.34
CA ALA A 2 15.95 -4.28 -14.11
C ALA A 2 16.61 -3.17 -13.26
N ASP A 3 15.80 -2.27 -12.70
CA ASP A 3 16.27 -1.24 -11.78
C ASP A 3 16.54 -1.84 -10.39
N VAL A 4 17.17 -1.05 -9.51
CA VAL A 4 17.47 -1.45 -8.14
C VAL A 4 16.18 -1.85 -7.40
N PRO A 5 16.12 -3.01 -6.72
CA PRO A 5 14.99 -3.38 -5.87
C PRO A 5 14.74 -2.33 -4.79
N PHE A 6 13.49 -2.03 -4.47
CA PHE A 6 13.14 -0.95 -3.53
C PHE A 6 13.89 -1.05 -2.18
N GLY A 7 14.05 -2.26 -1.63
CA GLY A 7 14.77 -2.48 -0.37
C GLY A 7 16.29 -2.24 -0.41
N GLN A 8 16.86 -1.96 -1.58
CA GLN A 8 18.29 -1.64 -1.78
C GLN A 8 18.50 -0.19 -2.21
N VAL A 9 17.43 0.62 -2.33
CA VAL A 9 17.50 2.02 -2.74
C VAL A 9 18.00 2.87 -1.57
N LYS A 10 19.00 3.73 -1.82
CA LYS A 10 19.44 4.71 -0.83
C LYS A 10 18.36 5.76 -0.60
N LEU A 11 18.20 6.24 0.64
CA LEU A 11 17.16 7.21 0.99
C LEU A 11 17.19 8.47 0.11
N GLY A 12 18.39 8.97 -0.20
CA GLY A 12 18.58 10.13 -1.09
C GLY A 12 18.21 9.89 -2.55
N GLU A 13 18.02 8.65 -2.97
CA GLU A 13 17.71 8.27 -4.36
C GLU A 13 16.23 7.91 -4.57
N ILE A 14 15.41 7.87 -3.51
CA ILE A 14 14.01 7.42 -3.56
C ILE A 14 13.20 8.22 -4.58
N GLY A 15 13.34 9.55 -4.60
CA GLY A 15 12.61 10.41 -5.54
C GLY A 15 12.94 10.08 -7.01
N ALA A 16 14.22 9.96 -7.34
CA ALA A 16 14.66 9.56 -8.68
C ALA A 16 14.22 8.15 -9.04
N TRP A 17 14.25 7.21 -8.08
CA TRP A 17 13.80 5.84 -8.26
C TRP A 17 12.29 5.75 -8.56
N LEU A 18 11.47 6.50 -7.83
CA LEU A 18 10.03 6.65 -8.08
C LEU A 18 9.76 7.32 -9.44
N GLY A 19 10.59 8.30 -9.81
CA GLY A 19 10.57 8.97 -11.11
C GLY A 19 10.62 7.98 -12.28
N ARG A 20 11.49 6.96 -12.19
CA ARG A 20 11.69 5.93 -13.21
C ARG A 20 10.60 4.85 -13.28
N ARG A 21 9.63 4.84 -12.35
CA ARG A 21 8.55 3.83 -12.38
C ARG A 21 7.58 4.09 -13.53
N ASN A 22 7.06 3.01 -14.11
CA ASN A 22 5.95 3.07 -15.06
C ASN A 22 4.65 3.42 -14.30
N LYS A 23 4.00 4.51 -14.70
CA LYS A 23 2.81 5.07 -14.04
C LYS A 23 1.52 4.88 -14.87
N THR A 24 1.56 4.04 -15.90
CA THR A 24 0.33 3.73 -16.64
C THR A 24 -0.70 3.03 -15.75
N PRO A 25 -2.01 3.23 -15.99
CA PRO A 25 -3.06 2.59 -15.19
C PRO A 25 -2.91 1.07 -15.09
N ASN A 26 -2.53 0.41 -16.20
CA ASN A 26 -2.30 -1.04 -16.23
C ASN A 26 -1.11 -1.47 -15.35
N ALA A 27 -0.03 -0.68 -15.32
CA ALA A 27 1.12 -0.98 -14.45
C ALA A 27 0.74 -0.87 -12.97
N VAL A 28 -0.08 0.13 -12.61
CA VAL A 28 -0.61 0.30 -11.26
C VAL A 28 -1.55 -0.84 -10.88
N ALA A 29 -2.53 -1.16 -11.72
CA ALA A 29 -3.46 -2.27 -11.49
C ALA A 29 -2.71 -3.60 -11.31
N GLY A 30 -1.70 -3.86 -12.15
CA GLY A 30 -0.85 -5.04 -12.01
C GLY A 30 -0.06 -5.07 -10.71
N ALA A 31 0.43 -3.92 -10.22
CA ALA A 31 1.11 -3.82 -8.94
C ALA A 31 0.16 -4.08 -7.76
N VAL A 32 -1.06 -3.51 -7.80
CA VAL A 32 -2.10 -3.74 -6.79
C VAL A 32 -2.52 -5.21 -6.76
N SER A 33 -2.78 -5.82 -7.92
CA SER A 33 -3.12 -7.25 -8.02
C SER A 33 -2.05 -8.15 -7.40
N ARG A 34 -0.77 -7.86 -7.67
CA ARG A 34 0.36 -8.59 -7.09
C ARG A 34 0.49 -8.41 -5.57
N ALA A 35 0.18 -7.23 -5.04
CA ALA A 35 0.19 -6.97 -3.60
C ALA A 35 -1.00 -7.67 -2.91
N TRP A 36 -2.18 -7.59 -3.53
CA TRP A 36 -3.41 -8.24 -3.10
C TRP A 36 -3.23 -9.75 -2.96
N TRP A 37 -2.65 -10.40 -3.97
CA TRP A 37 -2.44 -11.84 -3.94
C TRP A 37 -1.46 -12.28 -2.84
N ARG A 38 -0.36 -11.55 -2.64
CA ARG A 38 0.58 -11.80 -1.54
C ARG A 38 -0.08 -11.64 -0.17
N TRP A 39 -0.92 -10.62 -0.02
CA TRP A 39 -1.66 -10.38 1.22
C TRP A 39 -2.68 -11.49 1.51
N GLN A 40 -3.45 -11.91 0.50
CA GLN A 40 -4.42 -13.00 0.65
C GLN A 40 -3.77 -14.32 1.05
N HIS A 41 -2.67 -14.70 0.38
CA HIS A 41 -1.94 -15.92 0.75
C HIS A 41 -1.34 -15.87 2.16
N LYS A 42 -1.02 -14.67 2.66
CA LYS A 42 -0.43 -14.51 3.99
C LYS A 42 -1.48 -14.50 5.11
N TYR A 43 -2.64 -13.88 4.89
CA TYR A 43 -3.57 -13.58 5.96
C TYR A 43 -4.99 -14.13 5.78
N VAL A 44 -5.41 -14.49 4.57
CA VAL A 44 -6.79 -14.90 4.26
C VAL A 44 -6.89 -16.40 3.98
N PHE A 45 -6.08 -16.92 3.06
CA PHE A 45 -6.11 -18.32 2.67
C PHE A 45 -5.46 -19.36 3.60
N PRO A 46 -4.61 -19.00 4.59
CA PRO A 46 -4.11 -20.00 5.53
C PRO A 46 -5.26 -20.75 6.21
N LYS A 47 -5.18 -22.09 6.27
CA LYS A 47 -6.22 -22.95 6.90
C LYS A 47 -6.54 -22.55 8.35
N ARG A 48 -5.57 -21.96 9.05
CA ARG A 48 -5.70 -21.39 10.39
C ARG A 48 -5.39 -19.88 10.36
N ALA A 49 -6.15 -19.14 9.58
CA ALA A 49 -6.06 -17.69 9.56
C ALA A 49 -6.53 -17.09 10.89
N GLY A 50 -5.85 -16.04 11.36
CA GLY A 50 -6.28 -15.25 12.51
C GLY A 50 -7.17 -14.08 12.12
N ILE A 51 -7.53 -13.23 13.08
CA ILE A 51 -8.35 -12.02 12.88
C ILE A 51 -7.58 -10.84 12.25
N ALA A 52 -6.28 -11.00 11.99
CA ALA A 52 -5.41 -9.98 11.40
C ALA A 52 -5.97 -9.28 10.14
N PRO A 53 -6.49 -9.97 9.10
CA PRO A 53 -6.97 -9.29 7.90
C PRO A 53 -8.17 -8.37 8.18
N PHE A 54 -9.02 -8.71 9.16
CA PHE A 54 -10.14 -7.88 9.57
C PHE A 54 -9.63 -6.55 10.14
N PHE A 55 -8.75 -6.59 11.14
CA PHE A 55 -8.19 -5.37 11.73
C PHE A 55 -7.37 -4.55 10.73
N GLN A 56 -6.63 -5.19 9.83
CA GLN A 56 -5.88 -4.49 8.78
C GLN A 56 -6.81 -3.70 7.86
N LEU A 57 -7.94 -4.29 7.44
CA LEU A 57 -8.95 -3.58 6.66
C LEU A 57 -9.62 -2.46 7.47
N THR A 58 -9.98 -2.71 8.73
CA THR A 58 -10.56 -1.69 9.61
C THR A 58 -9.64 -0.48 9.76
N VAL A 59 -8.37 -0.69 10.08
CA VAL A 59 -7.38 0.40 10.23
C VAL A 59 -7.16 1.14 8.90
N ALA A 60 -7.10 0.42 7.78
CA ALA A 60 -6.99 1.04 6.46
C ALA A 60 -8.21 1.92 6.15
N SER A 61 -9.42 1.45 6.43
CA SER A 61 -10.65 2.22 6.29
C SER A 61 -10.67 3.44 7.21
N MET A 62 -10.34 3.29 8.49
CA MET A 62 -10.26 4.41 9.44
C MET A 62 -9.28 5.48 8.95
N THR A 63 -8.10 5.06 8.48
CA THR A 63 -7.07 5.98 7.94
C THR A 63 -7.59 6.68 6.69
N PHE A 64 -8.19 5.96 5.75
CA PHE A 64 -8.77 6.54 4.54
C PHE A 64 -9.86 7.57 4.88
N PHE A 65 -10.79 7.22 5.76
CA PHE A 65 -11.86 8.12 6.18
C PHE A 65 -11.35 9.34 6.93
N TYR A 66 -10.30 9.17 7.75
CA TYR A 66 -9.65 10.29 8.42
C TYR A 66 -9.04 11.25 7.39
N LEU A 67 -8.30 10.75 6.39
CA LEU A 67 -7.66 11.58 5.37
C LEU A 67 -8.67 12.38 4.54
N ILE A 68 -9.75 11.74 4.07
CA ILE A 68 -10.76 12.45 3.25
C ILE A 68 -11.59 13.45 4.07
N ASN A 69 -11.75 13.22 5.37
CA ASN A 69 -12.49 14.13 6.26
C ASN A 69 -11.56 15.08 7.05
N TYR A 70 -10.25 15.03 6.82
CA TYR A 70 -9.28 15.77 7.62
C TYR A 70 -9.56 17.28 7.63
N THR A 71 -9.95 17.83 6.48
CA THR A 71 -10.30 19.26 6.36
C THR A 71 -11.49 19.68 7.21
N LYS A 72 -12.43 18.76 7.48
CA LYS A 72 -13.59 19.00 8.36
C LYS A 72 -13.21 18.81 9.83
N LEU A 73 -12.42 17.78 10.13
CA LEU A 73 -12.04 17.39 11.49
C LEU A 73 -10.94 18.27 12.11
N LYS A 74 -10.10 18.92 11.28
CA LYS A 74 -8.99 19.78 11.76
C LYS A 74 -9.43 21.04 12.50
N HIS A 75 -10.72 21.36 12.56
CA HIS A 75 -11.25 22.58 13.20
C HIS A 75 -11.23 22.54 14.74
N HIS A 76 -10.61 21.53 15.34
CA HIS A 76 -10.33 21.55 16.77
C HIS A 76 -9.28 22.63 17.07
N ARG A 77 -9.75 23.74 17.65
CA ARG A 77 -8.95 24.70 18.42
C ARG A 77 -9.02 24.32 19.90
#